data_AF-A0A3D2V6H1-F1
#
_entry.id   AF-A0A3D2V6H1-F1
#
_cell.length_a   1.000
_cell.length_b   1.000
_cell.length_c   1.000
_cell.angle_alpha   90.00
_cell.angle_beta   90.00
_cell.angle_gamma   90.00
#
_symmetry.space_group_name_H-M   'P 1'
#
loop_
_entity.id
_entity.type
_entity.pdbx_description
1 polymer ?
#
loop_
_entity_poly.entity_id
_entity_poly.type
_entity_poly.pdbx_seq_one_letter_code
_entity_poly.pdbx_strand_id
1 'polypeptide(L)'
;DCFERAKAKGIWNDGRAAQRYRRIKSESPVSLYDALLKSFPDQSPELIKKCMDGGDILVNGKPTNSAVKVSGKDKVLIYFGGPKKCYASRNKAEYWAEVLQCWYDTNRTMDHDHNHIHTREQLKVYDPQAAKLCEEVLGDGKWRFVTPLKRAGKGHLRGYTPESAPTVKLLPHIETAAYDYYDNYWKEFWQRLADKHN
;
A
#
# COMPACT_ATOMS: atom_id res chain seq x y z
N ASP A 1 -16.77 -13.19 -19.29
CA ASP A 1 -15.93 -13.25 -18.09
C ASP A 1 -15.67 -11.82 -17.59
N CYS A 2 -15.95 -11.50 -16.31
CA CYS A 2 -15.74 -10.16 -15.75
C CYS A 2 -14.24 -9.81 -15.70
N PHE A 3 -13.40 -10.79 -15.35
CA PHE A 3 -11.96 -10.59 -15.26
C PHE A 3 -11.35 -10.19 -16.62
N GLU A 4 -11.67 -10.91 -17.70
CA GLU A 4 -11.15 -10.58 -19.04
C GLU A 4 -11.63 -9.20 -19.52
N ARG A 5 -12.85 -8.78 -19.15
CA ARG A 5 -13.34 -7.42 -19.45
C ARG A 5 -12.58 -6.36 -18.66
N ALA A 6 -12.35 -6.58 -17.38
CA ALA A 6 -11.58 -5.68 -16.52
C ALA A 6 -10.14 -5.53 -17.05
N LYS A 7 -9.51 -6.66 -17.38
CA LYS A 7 -8.18 -6.73 -17.99
C LYS A 7 -8.12 -5.98 -19.32
N ALA A 8 -9.07 -6.20 -20.23
CA ALA A 8 -9.13 -5.51 -21.53
C ALA A 8 -9.31 -4.00 -21.39
N LYS A 9 -10.00 -3.54 -20.35
CA LYS A 9 -10.20 -2.12 -20.03
C LYS A 9 -9.07 -1.50 -19.20
N GLY A 10 -8.07 -2.29 -18.81
CA GLY A 10 -6.99 -1.82 -17.95
C GLY A 10 -7.43 -1.48 -16.52
N ILE A 11 -8.62 -1.93 -16.08
CA ILE A 11 -9.09 -1.75 -14.70
C ILE A 11 -8.14 -2.51 -13.76
N TRP A 12 -7.97 -2.00 -12.54
CA TRP A 12 -7.03 -2.51 -11.53
C TRP A 12 -5.55 -2.39 -11.93
N ASN A 13 -5.23 -1.51 -12.88
CA ASN A 13 -3.86 -1.12 -13.21
C ASN A 13 -3.54 0.31 -12.82
N ASP A 14 -4.18 0.81 -11.78
CA ASP A 14 -4.15 2.19 -11.26
C ASP A 14 -3.69 2.24 -9.79
N GLY A 15 -2.97 1.21 -9.35
CA GLY A 15 -2.32 1.21 -8.05
C GLY A 15 -1.26 2.32 -7.98
N ARG A 16 -1.03 2.84 -6.78
CA ARG A 16 0.00 3.87 -6.57
C ARG A 16 1.38 3.21 -6.51
N ALA A 17 2.29 3.61 -7.39
CA ALA A 17 3.69 3.19 -7.32
C ALA A 17 4.42 4.00 -6.23
N ALA A 18 4.38 3.52 -4.99
CA ALA A 18 5.00 4.20 -3.86
C ALA A 18 5.48 3.22 -2.78
N GLN A 19 6.68 3.47 -2.27
CA GLN A 19 7.28 2.70 -1.19
C GLN A 19 7.23 3.47 0.13
N ARG A 20 6.74 2.82 1.19
CA ARG A 20 6.90 3.31 2.56
C ARG A 20 8.29 2.92 3.06
N TYR A 21 9.18 3.88 3.19
CA TYR A 21 10.54 3.66 3.66
C TYR A 21 10.57 3.70 5.20
N ARG A 22 10.83 2.54 5.83
CA ARG A 22 10.63 2.32 7.28
C ARG A 22 11.91 1.87 8.01
N ARG A 23 13.07 2.05 7.37
CA ARG A 23 14.37 1.61 7.92
C ARG A 23 14.94 2.57 8.97
N ILE A 24 14.42 3.79 9.07
CA ILE A 24 14.85 4.74 10.09
C ILE A 24 14.14 4.41 11.40
N LYS A 25 14.93 4.05 12.42
CA LYS A 25 14.45 3.66 13.76
C LYS A 25 15.00 4.53 14.89
N SER A 26 15.92 5.45 14.57
CA SER A 26 16.57 6.31 15.57
C SER A 26 15.56 7.25 16.22
N GLU A 27 15.64 7.40 17.55
CA GLU A 27 14.89 8.44 18.27
C GLU A 27 15.40 9.84 17.95
N SER A 28 16.73 10.00 17.79
CA SER A 28 17.33 11.26 17.36
C SER A 28 17.27 11.40 15.83
N PRO A 29 17.03 12.61 15.29
CA PRO A 29 17.00 12.83 13.86
C PRO A 29 18.33 12.51 13.16
N VAL A 30 18.26 11.73 12.09
CA VAL A 30 19.38 11.34 11.21
C VAL A 30 19.17 11.84 9.79
N SER A 31 20.24 12.00 9.03
CA SER A 31 20.19 12.36 7.60
C SER A 31 19.36 11.34 6.82
N LEU A 32 18.27 11.78 6.19
CA LEU A 32 17.48 10.90 5.33
C LEU A 32 18.26 10.53 4.07
N TYR A 33 19.02 11.48 3.52
CA TYR A 33 19.84 11.27 2.34
C TYR A 33 20.83 10.12 2.54
N ASP A 34 21.61 10.13 3.62
CA ASP A 34 22.60 9.09 3.90
C ASP A 34 21.94 7.72 4.15
N ALA A 35 20.76 7.71 4.79
CA ALA A 35 20.01 6.49 5.00
C ALA A 35 19.51 5.88 3.68
N LEU A 36 19.09 6.71 2.73
CA LEU A 36 18.67 6.27 1.39
C LEU A 36 19.86 5.74 0.58
N LEU A 37 21.00 6.44 0.57
CA LEU A 37 22.23 5.96 -0.08
C LEU A 37 22.63 4.58 0.43
N LYS A 38 22.57 4.38 1.75
CA LYS A 38 22.88 3.09 2.39
C LYS A 38 21.89 1.99 1.97
N SER A 39 20.61 2.31 1.83
CA SER A 39 19.57 1.32 1.53
C SER A 39 19.47 1.00 0.03
N PHE A 40 19.89 1.92 -0.83
CA PHE A 40 19.80 1.80 -2.28
C PHE A 40 21.17 2.03 -2.95
N PRO A 41 22.18 1.17 -2.66
CA PRO A 41 23.55 1.37 -3.14
C PRO A 41 23.69 1.31 -4.67
N ASP A 42 22.72 0.72 -5.36
CA ASP A 42 22.68 0.64 -6.83
C ASP A 42 22.22 1.96 -7.49
N GLN A 43 21.73 2.93 -6.71
CA GLN A 43 21.27 4.23 -7.21
C GLN A 43 22.37 5.27 -7.04
N SER A 44 22.54 6.16 -8.02
CA SER A 44 23.56 7.21 -7.91
C SER A 44 23.20 8.22 -6.81
N PRO A 45 24.19 8.76 -6.09
CA PRO A 45 23.96 9.80 -5.10
C PRO A 45 23.23 11.03 -5.69
N GLU A 46 23.57 11.39 -6.92
CA GLU A 46 22.95 12.50 -7.64
C GLU A 46 21.45 12.26 -7.90
N LEU A 47 21.07 11.03 -8.28
CA LEU A 47 19.67 10.69 -8.49
C LEU A 47 18.88 10.77 -7.19
N ILE A 48 19.39 10.18 -6.10
CA ILE A 48 18.71 10.23 -4.80
C ILE A 48 18.52 11.69 -4.36
N LYS A 49 19.55 12.53 -4.54
CA LYS A 49 19.45 13.96 -4.24
C LYS A 49 18.36 14.65 -5.07
N LYS A 50 18.36 14.46 -6.39
CA LYS A 50 17.34 15.02 -7.29
C LYS A 50 15.92 14.57 -6.91
N CYS A 51 15.72 13.30 -6.54
CA CYS A 51 14.43 12.79 -6.09
C CYS A 51 13.95 13.44 -4.79
N MET A 52 14.87 13.68 -3.85
CA MET A 52 14.53 14.39 -2.61
C MET A 52 14.16 15.85 -2.90
N ASP A 53 15.03 16.58 -3.60
CA ASP A 53 14.87 18.01 -3.88
C ASP A 53 13.73 18.30 -4.87
N GLY A 54 13.41 17.32 -5.73
CA GLY A 54 12.33 17.37 -6.72
C GLY A 54 10.96 16.93 -6.21
N GLY A 55 10.83 16.57 -4.92
CA GLY A 55 9.55 16.26 -4.28
C GLY A 55 9.01 14.84 -4.53
N ASP A 56 9.83 13.92 -5.05
CA ASP A 56 9.45 12.51 -5.20
C ASP A 56 9.55 11.73 -3.89
N ILE A 57 10.27 12.28 -2.91
CA ILE A 57 10.35 11.73 -1.56
C ILE A 57 9.61 12.67 -0.61
N LEU A 58 8.65 12.11 0.11
CA LEU A 58 7.82 12.83 1.06
C LEU A 58 8.18 12.44 2.48
N VAL A 59 8.22 13.43 3.37
CA VAL A 59 8.30 13.24 4.83
C VAL A 59 7.00 13.75 5.43
N ASN A 60 6.30 12.88 6.16
CA ASN A 60 4.99 13.18 6.76
C ASN A 60 3.97 13.72 5.75
N GLY A 61 4.03 13.20 4.52
CA GLY A 61 3.12 13.57 3.43
C GLY A 61 3.45 14.87 2.70
N LYS A 62 4.58 15.53 3.02
CA LYS A 62 5.02 16.77 2.36
C LYS A 62 6.34 16.55 1.60
N PRO A 63 6.56 17.24 0.46
CA PRO A 63 7.85 17.27 -0.21
C PRO A 63 8.98 17.70 0.74
N THR A 64 10.20 17.23 0.47
CA THR A 64 11.37 17.51 1.30
C THR A 64 12.57 17.93 0.46
N ASN A 65 13.78 17.89 1.02
CA ASN A 65 15.04 18.11 0.32
C ASN A 65 16.16 17.25 0.95
N SER A 66 17.32 17.19 0.31
CA SER A 66 18.44 16.34 0.71
C SER A 66 19.08 16.72 2.05
N ALA A 67 18.75 17.88 2.63
CA ALA A 67 19.25 18.31 3.94
C ALA A 67 18.35 17.86 5.11
N VAL A 68 17.18 17.26 4.84
CA VAL A 68 16.23 16.88 5.88
C VAL A 68 16.82 15.81 6.82
N LYS A 69 16.52 15.98 8.10
CA LYS A 69 16.74 14.95 9.12
C LYS A 69 15.42 14.40 9.61
N VAL A 70 15.36 13.09 9.82
CA VAL A 70 14.15 12.38 10.24
C VAL A 70 14.46 11.35 11.32
N SER A 71 13.45 11.02 12.12
CA SER A 71 13.49 10.03 13.19
C SER A 71 12.59 8.83 12.86
N GLY A 72 12.57 7.82 13.74
CA GLY A 72 11.65 6.68 13.61
C GLY A 72 10.17 7.04 13.72
N LYS A 73 9.83 8.27 14.10
CA LYS A 73 8.45 8.78 14.18
C LYS A 73 7.96 9.34 12.84
N ASP A 74 8.87 9.68 11.94
CA ASP A 74 8.56 10.29 10.67
C ASP A 74 8.18 9.26 9.61
N LYS A 75 7.18 9.58 8.80
CA LYS A 75 6.71 8.73 7.70
C LYS A 75 7.40 9.15 6.41
N VAL A 76 8.32 8.33 5.92
CA VAL A 76 8.98 8.54 4.62
C VAL A 76 8.25 7.74 3.54
N LEU A 77 7.92 8.41 2.44
CA LEU A 77 7.31 7.80 1.26
C LEU A 77 8.14 8.15 0.02
N ILE A 78 8.60 7.14 -0.72
CA ILE A 78 9.22 7.31 -2.03
C ILE A 78 8.12 7.13 -3.07
N TYR A 79 7.90 8.12 -3.92
CA TYR A 79 6.86 8.12 -4.94
C TYR A 79 7.51 7.96 -6.32
N PHE A 80 7.34 6.80 -6.94
CA PHE A 80 7.95 6.49 -8.23
C PHE A 80 7.17 7.02 -9.43
N GLY A 81 6.01 7.63 -9.18
CA GLY A 81 5.14 8.18 -10.21
C GLY A 81 4.40 7.13 -11.04
N GLY A 82 3.33 7.60 -11.69
CA GLY A 82 2.48 6.79 -12.57
C GLY A 82 1.70 5.67 -11.86
N PRO A 83 0.79 5.03 -12.60
CA PRO A 83 0.06 3.90 -12.08
C PRO A 83 0.91 2.60 -12.12
N LYS A 84 0.46 1.58 -11.39
CA LYS A 84 0.98 0.22 -11.45
C LYS A 84 -0.15 -0.81 -11.40
N LYS A 85 0.17 -2.04 -11.80
CA LYS A 85 -0.72 -3.19 -11.63
C LYS A 85 -1.08 -3.40 -10.16
N CYS A 86 -2.36 -3.66 -9.89
CA CYS A 86 -2.84 -4.12 -8.59
C CYS A 86 -2.85 -5.64 -8.53
N TYR A 87 -2.92 -6.19 -7.32
CA TYR A 87 -3.00 -7.63 -7.09
C TYR A 87 -4.21 -8.26 -7.80
N ALA A 88 -5.35 -7.56 -7.78
CA ALA A 88 -6.58 -7.92 -8.51
C ALA A 88 -6.36 -8.18 -10.01
N SER A 89 -5.37 -7.55 -10.66
CA SER A 89 -5.12 -7.71 -12.09
C SER A 89 -4.33 -8.99 -12.44
N ARG A 90 -3.77 -9.69 -11.44
CA ARG A 90 -2.83 -10.80 -11.64
C ARG A 90 -3.46 -12.02 -12.27
N ASN A 91 -4.63 -12.42 -11.75
CA ASN A 91 -5.37 -13.57 -12.25
C ASN A 91 -6.84 -13.48 -11.79
N LYS A 92 -7.66 -14.40 -12.31
CA LYS A 92 -9.10 -14.44 -12.04
C LYS A 92 -9.47 -14.66 -10.57
N ALA A 93 -8.69 -15.44 -9.82
CA ALA A 93 -8.95 -15.73 -8.42
C ALA A 93 -8.69 -14.49 -7.55
N GLU A 94 -7.58 -13.79 -7.78
CA GLU A 94 -7.26 -12.57 -7.05
C GLU A 94 -8.19 -11.42 -7.41
N TYR A 95 -8.56 -11.30 -8.69
CA TYR A 95 -9.61 -10.38 -9.11
C TYR A 95 -10.89 -10.57 -8.30
N TRP A 96 -11.33 -11.82 -8.18
CA TRP A 96 -12.55 -12.14 -7.44
C TRP A 96 -12.40 -11.82 -5.94
N ALA A 97 -11.29 -12.20 -5.31
CA ALA A 97 -11.04 -11.93 -3.90
C ALA A 97 -11.08 -10.42 -3.59
N GLU A 98 -10.37 -9.62 -4.38
CA GLU A 98 -10.28 -8.16 -4.22
C GLU A 98 -11.63 -7.46 -4.47
N VAL A 99 -12.38 -7.93 -5.47
CA VAL A 99 -13.76 -7.49 -5.74
C VAL A 99 -14.67 -7.77 -4.54
N LEU A 100 -14.62 -8.97 -3.96
CA LEU A 100 -15.41 -9.30 -2.76
C LEU A 100 -15.02 -8.45 -1.56
N GLN A 101 -13.73 -8.19 -1.38
CA GLN A 101 -13.27 -7.32 -0.30
C GLN A 101 -13.83 -5.91 -0.45
N CYS A 102 -13.91 -5.37 -1.67
CA CYS A 102 -14.60 -4.09 -1.91
C CYS A 102 -16.10 -4.21 -1.67
N TRP A 103 -16.76 -5.28 -2.14
CA TRP A 103 -18.21 -5.49 -1.98
C TRP A 103 -18.66 -5.51 -0.51
N TYR A 104 -17.77 -5.89 0.42
CA TYR A 104 -18.05 -5.94 1.85
C TYR A 104 -17.31 -4.88 2.69
N ASP A 105 -16.74 -3.86 2.05
CA ASP A 105 -16.06 -2.74 2.69
C ASP A 105 -14.84 -3.17 3.56
N THR A 106 -14.12 -4.19 3.12
CA THR A 106 -12.96 -4.76 3.83
C THR A 106 -11.67 -4.75 3.01
N ASN A 107 -11.64 -4.09 1.85
CA ASN A 107 -10.40 -4.00 1.09
C ASN A 107 -9.41 -3.01 1.73
N ARG A 108 -8.11 -3.25 1.53
CA ARG A 108 -7.07 -2.28 1.85
C ARG A 108 -6.91 -1.30 0.69
N THR A 109 -6.32 -0.14 0.97
CA THR A 109 -6.04 0.87 -0.06
C THR A 109 -4.63 1.40 0.03
N MET A 110 -4.14 1.90 -1.10
CA MET A 110 -2.93 2.74 -1.18
C MET A 110 -1.69 2.10 -0.55
N ASP A 111 -1.51 0.80 -0.81
CA ASP A 111 -0.29 0.05 -0.51
C ASP A 111 0.30 -0.57 -1.80
N HIS A 112 1.26 -1.49 -1.66
CA HIS A 112 1.94 -2.09 -2.81
C HIS A 112 1.07 -3.02 -3.67
N ASP A 113 -0.13 -3.39 -3.23
CA ASP A 113 -1.03 -4.32 -3.93
C ASP A 113 -2.30 -3.63 -4.41
N HIS A 114 -2.81 -2.66 -3.64
CA HIS A 114 -4.16 -2.12 -3.83
C HIS A 114 -4.15 -0.72 -4.45
N ASN A 115 -5.28 -0.34 -5.04
CA ASN A 115 -5.53 1.01 -5.52
C ASN A 115 -6.30 1.81 -4.45
N HIS A 116 -7.13 2.76 -4.89
CA HIS A 116 -7.86 3.70 -4.05
C HIS A 116 -9.25 3.19 -3.62
N ILE A 117 -9.78 2.11 -4.22
CA ILE A 117 -11.12 1.62 -3.94
C ILE A 117 -11.14 0.56 -2.84
N HIS A 118 -12.15 0.61 -1.98
CA HIS A 118 -12.34 -0.34 -0.89
C HIS A 118 -13.78 -0.51 -0.40
N THR A 119 -14.75 0.19 -0.99
CA THR A 119 -16.17 0.05 -0.63
C THR A 119 -17.03 -0.43 -1.78
N ARG A 120 -18.22 -0.95 -1.45
CA ARG A 120 -19.20 -1.40 -2.45
C ARG A 120 -19.60 -0.27 -3.40
N GLU A 121 -19.82 0.91 -2.85
CA GLU A 121 -20.26 2.09 -3.60
C GLU A 121 -19.18 2.52 -4.59
N GLN A 122 -17.91 2.47 -4.17
CA GLN A 122 -16.77 2.70 -5.07
C GLN A 122 -16.69 1.63 -6.16
N LEU A 123 -16.86 0.35 -5.80
CA LEU A 123 -16.85 -0.76 -6.76
C LEU A 123 -17.95 -0.62 -7.82
N LYS A 124 -19.17 -0.22 -7.43
CA LYS A 124 -20.30 0.02 -8.36
C LYS A 124 -19.97 1.06 -9.44
N VAL A 125 -19.14 2.06 -9.12
CA VAL A 125 -18.69 3.08 -10.07
C VAL A 125 -17.47 2.59 -10.86
N TYR A 126 -16.51 1.97 -10.18
CA TYR A 126 -15.20 1.64 -10.71
C TYR A 126 -15.19 0.40 -11.62
N ASP A 127 -15.84 -0.69 -11.20
CA ASP A 127 -16.01 -1.93 -11.97
C ASP A 127 -17.48 -2.39 -11.89
N PRO A 128 -18.39 -1.74 -12.64
CA PRO A 128 -19.83 -2.02 -12.55
C PRO A 128 -20.20 -3.45 -12.96
N GLN A 129 -19.37 -4.13 -13.76
CA GLN A 129 -19.62 -5.52 -14.16
C GLN A 129 -19.26 -6.49 -13.03
N ALA A 130 -18.16 -6.23 -12.30
CA ALA A 130 -17.87 -6.94 -11.04
C ALA A 130 -18.99 -6.72 -10.02
N ALA A 131 -19.43 -5.48 -9.84
CA ALA A 131 -20.49 -5.14 -8.90
C ALA A 131 -21.80 -5.88 -9.22
N LYS A 132 -22.18 -5.94 -10.51
CA LYS A 132 -23.36 -6.70 -10.96
C LYS A 132 -23.22 -8.19 -10.67
N LEU A 133 -22.05 -8.77 -10.92
CA LEU A 133 -21.79 -10.18 -10.60
C LEU A 133 -21.89 -10.45 -9.09
N CYS A 134 -21.35 -9.56 -8.25
CA CYS A 134 -21.51 -9.68 -6.80
C CYS A 134 -22.97 -9.58 -6.37
N GLU A 135 -23.75 -8.66 -6.95
CA GLU A 135 -25.18 -8.54 -6.66
C GLU A 135 -25.95 -9.79 -7.06
N GLU A 136 -25.68 -10.37 -8.24
CA GLU A 136 -26.32 -11.60 -8.72
C GLU A 136 -26.01 -12.81 -7.83
N VAL A 137 -24.76 -12.94 -7.34
CA VAL A 137 -24.31 -14.11 -6.58
C VAL A 137 -24.54 -13.96 -5.07
N LEU A 138 -24.37 -12.76 -4.52
CA LEU A 138 -24.32 -12.49 -3.08
C LEU A 138 -25.48 -11.60 -2.60
N GLY A 139 -26.19 -10.92 -3.50
CA GLY A 139 -27.21 -9.92 -3.20
C GLY A 139 -26.64 -8.57 -2.76
N ASP A 140 -27.47 -7.53 -2.82
CA ASP A 140 -27.14 -6.17 -2.35
C ASP A 140 -27.65 -5.90 -0.92
N GLY A 141 -27.43 -6.87 -0.03
CA GLY A 141 -27.80 -6.75 1.38
C GLY A 141 -27.06 -5.63 2.10
N LYS A 142 -27.67 -5.06 3.17
CA LYS A 142 -27.09 -3.96 3.96
C LYS A 142 -25.87 -4.35 4.80
N TRP A 143 -25.58 -5.64 4.93
CA TRP A 143 -24.45 -6.10 5.74
C TRP A 143 -23.11 -5.65 5.14
N ARG A 144 -22.19 -5.24 6.02
CA ARG A 144 -20.80 -4.89 5.72
C ARG A 144 -19.88 -5.46 6.78
N PHE A 145 -18.63 -5.70 6.43
CA PHE A 145 -17.64 -6.12 7.40
C PHE A 145 -17.41 -5.03 8.43
N VAL A 146 -17.37 -5.43 9.69
CA VAL A 146 -16.91 -4.57 10.79
C VAL A 146 -15.80 -5.32 11.50
N THR A 147 -14.63 -4.70 11.58
CA THR A 147 -13.46 -5.29 12.25
C THR A 147 -13.80 -5.72 13.69
N PRO A 148 -13.29 -6.87 14.16
CA PRO A 148 -13.48 -7.33 15.54
C PRO A 148 -13.15 -6.26 16.59
N LEU A 149 -12.16 -5.40 16.35
CA LEU A 149 -11.80 -4.30 17.25
C LEU A 149 -12.98 -3.36 17.54
N LYS A 150 -13.83 -3.08 16.55
CA LYS A 150 -15.02 -2.21 16.70
C LYS A 150 -16.23 -2.95 17.28
N ARG A 151 -16.18 -4.29 17.36
CA ARG A 151 -17.26 -5.15 17.87
C ARG A 151 -16.90 -5.87 19.17
N ALA A 152 -15.72 -5.62 19.73
CA ALA A 152 -15.31 -6.15 21.02
C ALA A 152 -16.39 -5.88 22.08
N GLY A 153 -16.65 -6.88 22.93
CA GLY A 153 -17.69 -6.83 23.95
C GLY A 153 -19.14 -6.97 23.44
N LYS A 154 -19.38 -7.07 22.12
CA LYS A 154 -20.74 -7.13 21.53
C LYS A 154 -21.04 -8.49 20.90
N GLY A 155 -22.31 -8.91 20.96
CA GLY A 155 -22.77 -10.15 20.31
C GLY A 155 -21.99 -11.38 20.77
N HIS A 156 -21.46 -12.17 19.82
CA HIS A 156 -20.60 -13.33 20.13
C HIS A 156 -19.23 -12.97 20.74
N LEU A 157 -18.84 -11.69 20.74
CA LEU A 157 -17.64 -11.18 21.40
C LEU A 157 -17.94 -10.64 22.80
N ARG A 158 -19.11 -10.93 23.39
CA ARG A 158 -19.40 -10.57 24.78
C ARG A 158 -18.39 -11.23 25.71
N GLY A 159 -17.79 -10.45 26.60
CA GLY A 159 -16.73 -10.92 27.51
C GLY A 159 -15.33 -11.00 26.90
N TYR A 160 -15.18 -10.72 25.59
CA TYR A 160 -13.86 -10.59 24.97
C TYR A 160 -13.35 -9.15 25.10
N THR A 161 -12.17 -9.02 25.73
CA THR A 161 -11.43 -7.77 25.90
C THR A 161 -10.15 -7.86 25.06
N PRO A 162 -10.00 -7.06 23.99
CA PRO A 162 -8.81 -7.10 23.13
C PRO A 162 -7.50 -6.91 23.89
N GLU A 163 -7.51 -6.11 24.94
CA GLU A 163 -6.33 -5.80 25.77
C GLU A 163 -5.82 -7.02 26.56
N SER A 164 -6.68 -8.01 26.82
CA SER A 164 -6.28 -9.26 27.47
C SER A 164 -5.86 -10.35 26.48
N ALA A 165 -5.92 -10.09 25.18
CA ALA A 165 -5.53 -11.07 24.17
C ALA A 165 -4.00 -11.27 24.16
N PRO A 166 -3.51 -12.49 23.86
CA PRO A 166 -2.08 -12.70 23.67
C PRO A 166 -1.58 -11.82 22.51
N THR A 167 -0.42 -11.19 22.72
CA THR A 167 0.22 -10.37 21.70
C THR A 167 1.35 -11.15 21.04
N VAL A 168 1.47 -11.01 19.72
CA VAL A 168 2.62 -11.53 18.99
C VAL A 168 3.78 -10.57 19.20
N LYS A 169 4.93 -11.10 19.63
CA LYS A 169 6.18 -10.34 19.64
C LYS A 169 6.80 -10.38 18.24
N LEU A 170 6.86 -9.23 17.58
CA LEU A 170 7.55 -9.12 16.29
C LEU A 170 9.05 -9.30 16.51
N LEU A 171 9.62 -10.36 15.95
CA LEU A 171 11.06 -10.59 16.02
C LEU A 171 11.78 -9.68 15.01
N PRO A 172 12.93 -9.08 15.37
CA PRO A 172 13.61 -8.12 14.50
C PRO A 172 13.88 -8.61 13.08
N HIS A 173 14.21 -9.90 12.90
CA HIS A 173 14.50 -10.46 11.58
C HIS A 173 13.26 -10.52 10.66
N ILE A 174 12.04 -10.63 11.20
CA ILE A 174 10.81 -10.60 10.40
C ILE A 174 10.61 -9.21 9.80
N GLU A 175 10.87 -8.17 10.62
CA GLU A 175 10.77 -6.80 10.16
C GLU A 175 11.81 -6.48 9.08
N THR A 176 13.06 -6.89 9.30
CA THR A 176 14.13 -6.75 8.29
C THR A 176 13.77 -7.46 6.99
N ALA A 177 13.32 -8.72 7.05
CA ALA A 177 12.92 -9.46 5.86
C ALA A 177 11.78 -8.78 5.09
N ALA A 178 10.82 -8.17 5.79
CA ALA A 178 9.77 -7.39 5.14
C ALA A 178 10.32 -6.15 4.42
N TYR A 179 11.28 -5.44 5.02
CA TYR A 179 11.93 -4.29 4.36
C TYR A 179 12.75 -4.70 3.15
N ASP A 180 13.50 -5.80 3.25
CA ASP A 180 14.28 -6.33 2.14
C ASP A 180 13.38 -6.75 0.97
N TYR A 181 12.23 -7.38 1.27
CA TYR A 181 11.21 -7.69 0.27
C TYR A 181 10.73 -6.44 -0.47
N TYR A 182 10.38 -5.37 0.26
CA TYR A 182 9.89 -4.14 -0.38
C TYR A 182 10.97 -3.43 -1.19
N ASP A 183 12.19 -3.33 -0.68
CA ASP A 183 13.30 -2.74 -1.43
C ASP A 183 13.54 -3.48 -2.76
N ASN A 184 13.49 -4.82 -2.72
CA ASN A 184 13.60 -5.63 -3.92
C ASN A 184 12.40 -5.46 -4.87
N TYR A 185 11.18 -5.48 -4.35
CA TYR A 185 9.95 -5.30 -5.14
C TYR A 185 9.94 -3.97 -5.90
N TRP A 186 10.39 -2.89 -5.25
CA TRP A 186 10.39 -1.54 -5.82
C TRP A 186 11.66 -1.21 -6.61
N LYS A 187 12.65 -2.10 -6.65
CA LYS A 187 13.97 -1.85 -7.27
C LYS A 187 13.85 -1.33 -8.71
N GLU A 188 13.07 -2.00 -9.54
CA GLU A 188 12.90 -1.62 -10.96
C GLU A 188 12.16 -0.28 -11.15
N PHE A 189 11.38 0.16 -10.15
CA PHE A 189 10.64 1.43 -10.24
C PHE A 189 11.55 2.66 -10.11
N TRP A 190 12.77 2.51 -9.60
CA TRP A 190 13.75 3.59 -9.58
C TRP A 190 14.11 4.08 -10.99
N GLN A 191 14.01 3.23 -12.01
CA GLN A 191 14.21 3.64 -13.40
C GLN A 191 13.26 4.78 -13.79
N ARG A 192 12.00 4.78 -13.29
CA ARG A 192 11.04 5.88 -13.56
C ARG A 192 11.54 7.22 -13.04
N LEU A 193 12.22 7.20 -11.89
CA LEU A 193 12.79 8.41 -11.31
C LEU A 193 14.05 8.85 -12.06
N ALA A 194 14.89 7.90 -12.48
CA ALA A 194 16.03 8.18 -13.34
C ALA A 194 15.58 8.84 -14.65
N ASP A 195 14.58 8.28 -15.32
CA ASP A 195 14.01 8.83 -16.56
C ASP A 195 13.43 10.23 -16.37
N LYS A 196 12.77 10.48 -15.22
CA LYS A 196 12.19 11.79 -14.88
C LYS A 196 13.25 12.88 -14.67
N HIS A 197 14.41 12.51 -14.10
CA HIS A 197 15.45 13.44 -13.64
C HIS A 197 16.70 13.48 -14.53
N ASN A 198 16.70 12.72 -15.62
CA ASN A 198 17.70 12.77 -16.69
C ASN A 198 17.56 14.02 -17.56
#